data_AF-A0A7Z0N9S1-F1
#
_entry.id   AF-A0A7Z0N9S1-F1
#
_cell.length_a   1.000
_cell.length_b   1.000
_cell.length_c   1.000
_cell.angle_alpha   90.00
_cell.angle_beta   90.00
_cell.angle_gamma   90.00
#
_symmetry.space_group_name_H-M   'P 1'
#
loop_
_entity.id
_entity.type
_entity.pdbx_description
1 polymer ?
#
loop_
_entity_poly.entity_id
_entity_poly.type
_entity_poly.pdbx_seq_one_letter_code
_entity_poly.pdbx_strand_id
1 'polypeptide(L)'
;MPRQNEAAFLRSVLCNNEAAAAYCEMLFRISQTLDDLIDKDKPVTDAVLIRTFWEALIELPANPFYRQHEPYLRPLMASALQDWRDSACLERSDNHHYKTLAFVLRDQLTGMVSQCAYLVGGYEWMNKVSLSIRDHFHEDTLEAYLDGFAKPAEPDKEGVDS
;
A
#
# COMPACT_ATOMS: atom_id res chain seq x y z
N MET A 1 -8.02 6.22 -8.62
CA MET A 1 -9.23 6.71 -7.91
C MET A 1 -9.72 5.57 -7.05
N PRO A 2 -10.06 5.77 -5.76
CA PRO A 2 -10.65 4.70 -4.97
C PRO A 2 -11.93 4.24 -5.68
N ARG A 3 -12.08 2.92 -5.87
CA ARG A 3 -13.25 2.35 -6.57
C ARG A 3 -14.53 2.84 -5.88
N GLN A 4 -15.63 2.95 -6.63
CA GLN A 4 -16.98 3.15 -6.08
C GLN A 4 -17.44 1.92 -5.25
N ASN A 5 -16.67 1.51 -4.25
CA ASN A 5 -17.04 0.53 -3.22
C ASN A 5 -15.95 0.29 -2.16
N GLU A 6 -14.79 0.93 -2.23
CA GLU A 6 -13.63 0.56 -1.39
C GLU A 6 -13.91 0.72 0.11
N ALA A 7 -14.53 1.84 0.49
CA ALA A 7 -14.96 2.12 1.85
C ALA A 7 -15.99 1.10 2.38
N ALA A 8 -16.89 0.62 1.52
CA ALA A 8 -17.91 -0.35 1.90
C ALA A 8 -17.33 -1.77 1.95
N PHE A 9 -16.46 -2.13 1.02
CA PHE A 9 -15.70 -3.37 1.04
C PHE A 9 -14.87 -3.47 2.32
N LEU A 10 -14.09 -2.43 2.64
CA LEU A 10 -13.26 -2.38 3.84
C LEU A 10 -14.09 -2.56 5.12
N ARG A 11 -15.23 -1.87 5.23
CA ARG A 11 -16.17 -2.07 6.35
C ARG A 11 -16.70 -3.50 6.41
N SER A 12 -17.04 -4.09 5.26
CA SER A 12 -17.57 -5.46 5.20
C SER A 12 -16.57 -6.48 5.73
N VAL A 13 -15.30 -6.38 5.36
CA VAL A 13 -14.24 -7.31 5.80
C VAL A 13 -13.77 -7.03 7.23
N LEU A 14 -14.08 -5.85 7.78
CA LEU A 14 -13.78 -5.46 9.16
C LEU A 14 -15.00 -5.56 10.09
N CYS A 15 -15.99 -6.40 9.77
CA CYS A 15 -17.18 -6.62 10.60
C CYS A 15 -17.94 -5.31 10.95
N ASN A 16 -17.92 -4.31 10.06
CA ASN A 16 -18.44 -2.95 10.28
C ASN A 16 -17.83 -2.24 11.51
N ASN A 17 -16.60 -2.61 11.90
CA ASN A 17 -15.87 -1.89 12.92
C ASN A 17 -15.32 -0.57 12.33
N GLU A 18 -16.01 0.53 12.59
CA GLU A 18 -15.66 1.85 12.05
C GLU A 18 -14.29 2.34 12.54
N ALA A 19 -13.88 2.03 13.77
CA ALA A 19 -12.57 2.44 14.27
C ALA A 19 -11.43 1.72 13.52
N ALA A 20 -11.61 0.44 13.21
CA ALA A 20 -10.69 -0.35 12.40
C ALA A 20 -10.68 0.14 10.94
N ALA A 21 -11.84 0.43 10.36
CA ALA A 21 -11.95 0.97 9.01
C ALA A 21 -11.23 2.33 8.91
N ALA A 22 -11.50 3.26 9.85
CA ALA A 22 -10.84 4.56 9.90
C ALA A 22 -9.31 4.43 10.07
N TYR A 23 -8.85 3.44 10.85
CA TYR A 23 -7.43 3.11 10.98
C TYR A 23 -6.81 2.70 9.63
N CYS A 24 -7.41 1.74 8.92
CA CYS A 24 -6.92 1.29 7.62
C CYS A 24 -6.97 2.40 6.57
N GLU A 25 -8.05 3.19 6.52
CA GLU A 25 -8.18 4.32 5.59
C GLU A 25 -7.11 5.40 5.84
N MET A 26 -6.78 5.71 7.11
CA MET A 26 -5.67 6.62 7.43
C MET A 26 -4.34 6.04 6.97
N LEU A 27 -4.11 4.76 7.22
CA LEU A 27 -2.86 4.10 6.83
C LEU A 27 -2.66 4.12 5.31
N PHE A 28 -3.72 3.89 4.53
CA PHE A 28 -3.69 4.00 3.07
C PHE A 28 -3.43 5.42 2.57
N ARG A 29 -4.01 6.45 3.20
CA ARG A 29 -3.71 7.84 2.82
C ARG A 29 -2.25 8.22 3.11
N ILE A 30 -1.74 7.77 4.25
CA ILE A 30 -0.34 7.98 4.62
C ILE A 30 0.58 7.28 3.62
N SER A 31 0.29 6.02 3.26
CA SER A 31 1.11 5.28 2.28
C SER A 31 1.05 5.90 0.89
N GLN A 32 -0.12 6.30 0.41
CA GLN A 32 -0.25 6.97 -0.89
C GLN A 32 0.55 8.27 -0.95
N THR A 33 0.54 9.06 0.14
CA THR A 33 1.37 10.27 0.20
C THR A 33 2.87 9.93 0.19
N LEU A 34 3.27 8.85 0.88
CA LEU A 34 4.66 8.38 0.86
C LEU A 34 5.09 7.95 -0.54
N ASP A 35 4.24 7.20 -1.27
CA ASP A 35 4.46 6.80 -2.65
C ASP A 35 4.66 8.03 -3.54
N ASP A 36 3.70 8.97 -3.54
CA ASP A 36 3.77 10.19 -4.36
C ASP A 36 5.05 11.01 -4.08
N LEU A 37 5.52 11.08 -2.82
CA LEU A 37 6.77 11.77 -2.45
C LEU A 37 8.03 11.09 -2.98
N ILE A 38 8.00 9.76 -3.13
CA ILE A 38 9.17 8.94 -3.43
C ILE A 38 9.27 8.68 -4.93
N ASP A 39 8.15 8.40 -5.58
CA ASP A 39 8.05 8.17 -7.02
C ASP A 39 8.12 9.49 -7.79
N LYS A 40 7.68 10.59 -7.16
CA LYS A 40 7.66 11.95 -7.75
C LYS A 40 6.88 12.04 -9.06
N ASP A 41 5.94 11.13 -9.27
CA ASP A 41 5.03 11.08 -10.42
C ASP A 41 3.87 12.08 -10.25
N LYS A 42 3.49 12.38 -9.00
CA LYS A 42 2.43 13.33 -8.64
C LYS A 42 2.92 14.40 -7.66
N PRO A 43 2.56 15.67 -7.88
CA PRO A 43 2.92 16.74 -6.94
C PRO A 43 2.12 16.62 -5.64
N VAL A 44 2.83 16.58 -4.51
CA VAL A 44 2.23 16.65 -3.17
C VAL A 44 2.21 18.11 -2.71
N THR A 45 1.02 18.63 -2.41
CA THR A 45 0.87 20.01 -1.91
C THR A 45 1.26 20.11 -0.42
N ASP A 46 1.66 21.30 0.03
CA ASP A 46 1.95 21.57 1.44
C ASP A 46 0.78 21.17 2.37
N ALA A 47 -0.46 21.41 1.94
CA ALA A 47 -1.65 21.05 2.71
C ALA A 47 -1.80 19.53 2.88
N VAL A 48 -1.53 18.76 1.83
CA VAL A 48 -1.53 17.28 1.89
C VAL A 48 -0.40 16.80 2.79
N LEU A 49 0.81 17.35 2.63
CA LEU A 49 1.96 16.98 3.43
C LEU A 49 1.71 17.21 4.92
N ILE A 50 1.27 18.42 5.31
CA ILE A 50 0.96 18.78 6.70
C ILE A 50 -0.13 17.87 7.26
N ARG A 51 -1.19 17.60 6.48
CA ARG A 51 -2.28 16.72 6.89
C ARG A 51 -1.79 15.28 7.11
N THR A 52 -0.94 14.76 6.25
CA THR A 52 -0.37 13.41 6.39
C THR A 52 0.48 13.28 7.66
N PHE A 53 1.31 14.29 7.97
CA PHE A 53 2.05 14.32 9.23
C PHE A 53 1.11 14.40 10.45
N TRP A 54 0.03 15.18 10.38
CA TRP A 54 -0.98 15.23 11.44
C TRP A 54 -1.69 13.88 11.62
N GLU A 55 -2.10 13.23 10.53
CA GLU A 55 -2.70 11.90 10.58
C GLU A 55 -1.74 10.88 11.19
N ALA A 56 -0.47 10.86 10.79
CA ALA A 56 0.52 9.90 11.27
C ALA A 56 0.92 10.10 12.74
N LEU A 57 1.06 11.36 13.18
CA LEU A 57 1.59 11.69 14.51
C LEU A 57 0.50 11.86 15.57
N ILE A 58 -0.72 12.25 15.17
CA ILE A 58 -1.78 12.65 16.10
C ILE A 58 -3.00 11.73 15.97
N GLU A 59 -3.60 11.63 14.78
CA GLU A 59 -4.87 10.90 14.61
C GLU A 59 -4.69 9.38 14.69
N LEU A 60 -3.62 8.85 14.09
CA LEU A 60 -3.33 7.42 14.09
C LEU A 60 -3.07 6.90 15.52
N PRO A 61 -2.23 7.53 16.36
CA PRO A 61 -2.11 7.17 17.77
C PRO A 61 -3.37 7.43 18.61
N ALA A 62 -4.25 8.34 18.18
CA ALA A 62 -5.51 8.62 18.87
C ALA A 62 -6.64 7.64 18.51
N ASN A 63 -6.54 6.93 17.38
CA ASN A 63 -7.57 6.00 16.92
C ASN A 63 -7.86 4.90 17.97
N PRO A 64 -9.12 4.68 18.38
CA PRO A 64 -9.45 3.72 19.44
C PRO A 64 -9.02 2.28 19.13
N PHE A 65 -9.16 1.83 17.89
CA PHE A 65 -8.77 0.49 17.46
C PHE A 65 -7.25 0.33 17.50
N TYR A 66 -6.51 1.32 16.99
CA TYR A 66 -5.05 1.32 17.08
C TYR A 66 -4.58 1.30 18.53
N ARG A 67 -5.12 2.15 19.40
CA ARG A 67 -4.75 2.20 20.81
C ARG A 67 -5.01 0.88 21.54
N GLN A 68 -6.13 0.22 21.24
CA GLN A 68 -6.47 -1.07 21.83
C GLN A 68 -5.49 -2.17 21.39
N HIS A 69 -5.01 -2.12 20.15
CA HIS A 69 -4.20 -3.17 19.53
C HIS A 69 -2.75 -2.75 19.22
N GLU A 70 -2.29 -1.64 19.78
CA GLU A 70 -0.99 -1.04 19.45
C GLU A 70 0.18 -2.03 19.58
N PRO A 71 0.29 -2.85 20.66
CA PRO A 71 1.39 -3.80 20.79
C PRO A 71 1.43 -4.85 19.67
N TYR A 72 0.29 -5.10 19.00
CA TYR A 72 0.17 -6.02 17.88
C TYR A 72 0.38 -5.31 16.54
N LEU A 73 -0.27 -4.16 16.34
CA LEU A 73 -0.27 -3.44 15.07
C LEU A 73 1.04 -2.68 14.80
N ARG A 74 1.64 -2.06 15.81
CA ARG A 74 2.84 -1.23 15.61
C ARG A 74 4.04 -1.99 15.06
N PRO A 75 4.38 -3.21 15.55
CA PRO A 75 5.44 -4.02 14.93
C PRO A 75 5.12 -4.42 13.48
N LEU A 76 3.86 -4.74 13.18
CA LEU A 76 3.44 -5.10 11.82
C LEU A 76 3.55 -3.90 10.86
N MET A 77 3.16 -2.70 11.30
CA MET A 77 3.37 -1.47 10.53
C MET A 77 4.85 -1.21 10.25
N ALA A 78 5.72 -1.43 11.25
CA ALA A 78 7.16 -1.27 11.08
C ALA A 78 7.71 -2.26 10.04
N SER A 79 7.25 -3.51 10.05
CA SER A 79 7.59 -4.50 9.03
C SER A 79 7.08 -4.09 7.65
N ALA A 80 5.81 -3.70 7.52
CA ALA A 80 5.23 -3.29 6.25
C ALA A 80 5.94 -2.08 5.64
N LEU A 81 6.33 -1.09 6.46
CA LEU A 81 7.10 0.06 5.99
C LEU A 81 8.52 -0.34 5.55
N GLN A 82 9.15 -1.27 6.26
CA GLN A 82 10.46 -1.80 5.90
C GLN A 82 10.42 -2.58 4.58
N ASP A 83 9.41 -3.44 4.39
CA ASP A 83 9.19 -4.20 3.16
C ASP A 83 8.86 -3.27 1.98
N TRP A 84 8.04 -2.24 2.21
CA TRP A 84 7.77 -1.20 1.21
C TRP A 84 9.06 -0.48 0.78
N ARG A 85 9.91 -0.08 1.73
CA ARG A 85 11.20 0.58 1.44
C ARG A 85 12.10 -0.33 0.59
N ASP A 86 12.18 -1.60 0.95
CA ASP A 86 13.00 -2.58 0.24
C ASP A 86 12.44 -2.81 -1.17
N SER A 87 11.12 -2.89 -1.33
CA SER A 87 10.46 -2.90 -2.63
C SER A 87 10.89 -1.73 -3.51
N ALA A 88 10.76 -0.49 -3.00
CA ALA A 88 11.11 0.74 -3.73
C ALA A 88 12.61 0.82 -4.10
N CYS A 89 13.48 0.10 -3.37
CA CYS A 89 14.90 0.00 -3.71
C CYS A 89 15.16 -1.09 -4.75
N LEU A 90 14.51 -2.25 -4.62
CA LEU A 90 14.67 -3.40 -5.51
C LEU A 90 14.07 -3.16 -6.90
N GLU A 91 12.96 -2.44 -7.00
CA GLU A 91 12.31 -2.13 -8.28
C GLU A 91 13.20 -1.32 -9.23
N ARG A 92 14.12 -0.51 -8.67
CA ARG A 92 15.07 0.33 -9.41
C ARG A 92 16.28 -0.45 -9.94
N SER A 93 16.40 -1.73 -9.59
CA SER A 93 17.42 -2.61 -10.12
C SER A 93 17.09 -3.07 -11.53
N ASP A 94 18.09 -3.26 -12.39
CA ASP A 94 17.93 -3.94 -13.69
C ASP A 94 17.76 -5.46 -13.57
N ASN A 95 17.87 -6.02 -12.37
CA ASN A 95 17.73 -7.45 -12.13
C ASN A 95 16.24 -7.87 -12.10
N HIS A 96 15.84 -8.72 -13.05
CA HIS A 96 14.49 -9.28 -13.14
C HIS A 96 14.02 -9.94 -11.83
N HIS A 97 14.88 -10.71 -11.16
CA HIS A 97 14.53 -11.34 -9.88
C HIS A 97 14.21 -10.30 -8.80
N TYR A 98 14.95 -9.21 -8.73
CA TYR A 98 14.69 -8.14 -7.76
C TYR A 98 13.40 -7.38 -8.07
N LYS A 99 13.07 -7.16 -9.34
CA LYS A 99 11.77 -6.57 -9.72
C LYS A 99 10.61 -7.49 -9.32
N THR A 100 10.74 -8.81 -9.53
CA THR A 100 9.73 -9.78 -9.07
C THR A 100 9.60 -9.79 -7.55
N LEU A 101 10.70 -9.66 -6.80
CA LEU A 101 10.65 -9.56 -5.35
C LEU A 101 9.98 -8.25 -4.89
N ALA A 102 10.29 -7.13 -5.52
CA ALA A 102 9.64 -5.84 -5.25
C ALA A 102 8.12 -5.94 -5.43
N PHE A 103 7.66 -6.59 -6.50
CA PHE A 103 6.23 -6.83 -6.74
C PHE A 103 5.52 -7.57 -5.59
N VAL A 104 6.20 -8.51 -4.93
CA VAL A 104 5.63 -9.23 -3.77
C VAL A 104 5.69 -8.38 -2.49
N LEU A 105 6.77 -7.62 -2.30
CA LEU A 105 6.97 -6.82 -1.09
C LEU A 105 6.06 -5.59 -1.02
N ARG A 106 5.70 -4.97 -2.16
CA ARG A 106 4.79 -3.81 -2.16
C ARG A 106 3.38 -4.11 -1.63
N ASP A 107 2.97 -5.37 -1.60
CA ASP A 107 1.64 -5.79 -1.11
C ASP A 107 1.54 -5.98 0.42
N GLN A 108 2.61 -5.72 1.16
CA GLN A 108 2.60 -5.97 2.61
C GLN A 108 1.58 -5.11 3.36
N LEU A 109 1.23 -3.94 2.83
CA LEU A 109 0.19 -3.09 3.42
C LEU A 109 -1.20 -3.75 3.38
N THR A 110 -1.53 -4.50 2.33
CA THR A 110 -2.76 -5.29 2.24
C THR A 110 -2.84 -6.35 3.33
N GLY A 111 -1.69 -6.89 3.74
CA GLY A 111 -1.56 -7.79 4.88
C GLY A 111 -2.11 -7.19 6.17
N MET A 112 -1.96 -5.86 6.38
CA MET A 112 -2.48 -5.17 7.56
C MET A 112 -3.99 -5.26 7.67
N VAL A 113 -4.74 -5.20 6.55
CA VAL A 113 -6.21 -5.33 6.57
C VAL A 113 -6.61 -6.74 7.03
N SER A 114 -5.90 -7.77 6.57
CA SER A 114 -6.12 -9.15 7.04
C SER A 114 -5.86 -9.30 8.54
N GLN A 115 -4.80 -8.66 9.05
CA GLN A 115 -4.54 -8.65 10.49
C GLN A 115 -5.59 -7.87 11.28
N CYS A 116 -6.14 -6.78 10.73
CA CYS A 116 -7.28 -6.09 11.33
C CYS A 116 -8.54 -6.97 11.34
N ALA A 117 -8.80 -7.74 10.26
CA ALA A 117 -9.89 -8.71 10.20
C ALA A 117 -9.75 -9.79 11.30
N TYR A 118 -8.52 -10.25 11.58
CA TYR A 118 -8.25 -11.15 12.70
C TYR A 118 -8.59 -10.51 14.05
N LEU A 119 -8.20 -9.25 14.28
CA LEU A 119 -8.46 -8.57 15.55
C LEU A 119 -9.95 -8.31 15.80
N VAL A 120 -10.75 -8.09 14.75
CA VAL A 120 -12.20 -7.82 14.90
C VAL A 120 -13.06 -9.09 14.90
N GLY A 121 -12.66 -10.13 14.17
CA GLY A 121 -13.50 -11.32 13.92
C GLY A 121 -12.84 -12.66 14.26
N GLY A 122 -11.58 -12.66 14.67
CA GLY A 122 -10.81 -13.86 14.97
C GLY A 122 -10.28 -14.59 13.74
N TYR A 123 -9.63 -15.73 13.99
CA TYR A 123 -8.95 -16.54 12.97
C TYR A 123 -9.87 -17.00 11.84
N GLU A 124 -11.05 -17.54 12.17
CA GLU A 124 -12.02 -18.02 11.19
C GLU A 124 -12.50 -16.91 10.26
N TRP A 125 -12.72 -15.70 10.82
CA TRP A 125 -13.12 -14.57 10.02
C TRP A 125 -12.01 -14.12 9.07
N MET A 126 -10.79 -13.94 9.58
CA MET A 126 -9.62 -13.61 8.75
C MET A 126 -9.45 -14.59 7.59
N ASN A 127 -9.53 -15.90 7.85
CA ASN A 127 -9.42 -16.91 6.80
C ASN A 127 -10.52 -16.78 5.74
N LYS A 128 -11.75 -16.46 6.16
CA LYS A 128 -12.88 -16.26 5.25
C LYS A 128 -12.68 -15.08 4.31
N VAL A 129 -12.08 -13.97 4.78
CA VAL A 129 -12.01 -12.71 4.02
C VAL A 129 -10.64 -12.40 3.40
N SER A 130 -9.56 -13.04 3.86
CA SER A 130 -8.18 -12.69 3.46
C SER A 130 -7.92 -12.80 1.96
N LEU A 131 -8.47 -13.82 1.29
CA LEU A 131 -8.32 -13.95 -0.17
C LEU A 131 -9.05 -12.83 -0.91
N SER A 132 -10.26 -12.48 -0.49
CA SER A 132 -11.00 -11.35 -1.07
C SER A 132 -10.30 -10.02 -0.82
N ILE A 133 -9.64 -9.85 0.33
CA ILE A 133 -8.81 -8.68 0.61
C ILE A 133 -7.66 -8.59 -0.40
N ARG A 134 -6.90 -9.68 -0.60
CA ARG A 134 -5.80 -9.71 -1.57
C ARG A 134 -6.29 -9.38 -2.98
N ASP A 135 -7.34 -10.06 -3.43
CA ASP A 135 -7.95 -9.85 -4.76
C ASP A 135 -8.47 -8.42 -4.95
N HIS A 136 -8.94 -7.77 -3.89
CA HIS A 136 -9.44 -6.40 -3.98
C HIS A 136 -8.34 -5.36 -4.17
N PHE A 137 -7.20 -5.52 -3.50
CA PHE A 137 -6.12 -4.53 -3.48
C PHE A 137 -4.98 -4.81 -4.47
N HIS A 138 -4.83 -6.05 -4.94
CA HIS A 138 -3.89 -6.39 -6.02
C HIS A 138 -4.60 -6.36 -7.38
N GLU A 139 -4.34 -5.31 -8.16
CA GLU A 139 -4.93 -5.17 -9.50
C GLU A 139 -3.96 -5.53 -10.64
N ASP A 140 -2.65 -5.33 -10.42
CA ASP A 140 -1.65 -5.54 -11.47
C ASP A 140 -1.15 -6.98 -11.45
N THR A 141 -1.06 -7.60 -12.63
CA THR A 141 -0.30 -8.85 -12.77
C THR A 141 1.19 -8.55 -12.73
N LEU A 142 2.00 -9.56 -12.42
CA LEU A 142 3.45 -9.42 -12.46
C LEU A 142 3.93 -8.97 -13.85
N GLU A 143 3.32 -9.49 -14.91
CA GLU A 143 3.65 -9.13 -16.29
C GLU A 143 3.37 -7.64 -16.55
N ALA A 144 2.17 -7.15 -16.20
CA ALA A 144 1.82 -5.74 -16.38
C ALA A 144 2.75 -4.82 -15.58
N TYR A 145 3.09 -5.21 -14.36
CA TYR A 145 4.05 -4.50 -13.53
C TYR A 145 5.44 -4.43 -14.16
N LEU A 146 5.95 -5.55 -14.68
CA LEU A 146 7.26 -5.62 -15.32
C LEU A 146 7.31 -4.83 -16.63
N ASP A 147 6.23 -4.89 -17.43
CA ASP A 147 6.08 -4.14 -18.69
C ASP A 147 6.13 -2.63 -18.46
N GLY A 148 5.65 -2.14 -17.30
CA GLY A 148 5.75 -0.74 -16.89
C GLY A 148 7.19 -0.20 -16.82
N PHE A 149 8.20 -1.06 -16.70
CA PHE A 149 9.61 -0.69 -16.71
C PHE A 149 10.30 -0.83 -18.07
N ALA A 150 9.65 -1.44 -19.05
CA ALA A 150 10.19 -1.60 -20.40
C ALA A 150 10.02 -0.26 -21.16
N LYS A 151 11.09 0.55 -21.23
CA LYS A 151 11.08 1.73 -22.12
C LYS A 151 10.87 1.29 -23.58
N PRO A 152 10.07 2.01 -24.39
CA PRO A 152 10.18 1.88 -25.84
C PRO A 152 11.57 2.37 -26.25
N ALA A 153 12.28 1.58 -27.05
CA ALA A 153 13.51 2.04 -27.69
C ALA A 153 13.20 3.27 -28.55
N GLU A 154 13.83 4.41 -28.28
CA GLU A 154 13.85 5.51 -29.24
C GLU A 154 14.53 5.00 -30.51
N PRO A 155 13.94 5.18 -31.71
CA PRO A 155 14.62 4.83 -32.94
C PRO A 155 15.88 5.68 -33.05
N ASP A 156 17.02 5.00 -33.21
CA ASP A 156 18.29 5.63 -33.57
C ASP A 156 18.03 6.61 -34.72
N LYS A 157 18.24 7.90 -34.45
CA LYS A 157 18.38 8.87 -35.53
C LYS A 157 19.72 8.57 -36.18
N GLU A 158 19.72 7.58 -37.07
CA GLU A 158 20.80 7.36 -38.01
C GLU A 158 21.11 8.70 -38.67
N GLY A 159 22.37 9.11 -38.53
CA GLY A 159 22.91 10.27 -39.21
C GLY A 159 22.68 10.11 -40.70
N VAL A 160 21.95 11.05 -41.29
CA VAL A 160 22.00 11.27 -42.73
C VAL A 160 23.13 12.25 -42.98
N ASP A 161 24.13 11.73 -43.67
CA ASP A 161 25.39 12.30 -44.10
C ASP A 161 25.31 13.71 -44.72
N SER A 162 26.43 14.42 -44.57
CA SER A 162 26.80 15.65 -45.29
C SER A 162 27.26 15.39 -46.72
#